data_AF-A0A1C3RF04-F1
#
_entry.id   AF-A0A1C3RF04-F1
#
_cell.length_a   1.000
_cell.length_b   1.000
_cell.length_c   1.000
_cell.angle_alpha   90.00
_cell.angle_beta   90.00
_cell.angle_gamma   90.00
#
_symmetry.space_group_name_H-M   'P 1'
#
loop_
_entity.id
_entity.type
_entity.pdbx_description
1 polymer ?
#
loop_
_entity_poly.entity_id
_entity_poly.type
_entity_poly.pdbx_seq_one_letter_code
_entity_poly.pdbx_strand_id
1 'polypeptide(L)'
;MNAPHRRKEWLEFKDWCGQRKLKAFPAHPWTLSAYIVWLEAHRRYRTLHKRMDVIARVHIRACVHSPDQEDLVKRTLEAIEARRAAGPHKSFTGKDLLEPKKRKLKLAEKAEKKKLSHLPRLVSKRPQPEI
;
A
#
# COMPACT_ATOMS: atom_id res chain seq x y z
N MET A 1 26.56 12.19 -18.69
CA MET A 1 26.21 13.53 -18.14
C MET A 1 25.63 13.40 -16.73
N ASN A 2 26.36 13.89 -15.71
CA ASN A 2 25.93 13.86 -14.32
C ASN A 2 25.18 15.14 -13.95
N ALA A 3 23.85 15.08 -13.98
CA ALA A 3 23.02 16.22 -13.61
C ALA A 3 23.26 16.59 -12.13
N PRO A 4 23.63 17.85 -11.81
CA PRO A 4 23.95 18.29 -10.44
C PRO A 4 22.77 18.10 -9.47
N HIS A 5 21.56 18.11 -10.01
CA HIS A 5 20.31 17.79 -9.32
C HIS A 5 20.47 16.47 -8.53
N ARG A 6 20.94 15.38 -9.16
CA ARG A 6 21.03 14.05 -8.51
C ARG A 6 21.81 14.02 -7.20
N ARG A 7 22.88 14.83 -7.09
CA ARG A 7 23.65 14.92 -5.85
C ARG A 7 22.87 15.63 -4.75
N LYS A 8 22.15 16.69 -5.12
CA LYS A 8 21.36 17.49 -4.19
C LYS A 8 20.21 16.69 -3.59
N GLU A 9 19.44 15.95 -4.40
CA GLU A 9 18.35 15.10 -3.88
C GLU A 9 18.83 14.08 -2.85
N TRP A 10 19.97 13.43 -3.13
CA TRP A 10 20.56 12.47 -2.22
C TRP A 10 21.04 13.11 -0.91
N LEU A 11 21.69 14.28 -1.01
CA LEU A 11 22.14 15.02 0.16
C LEU A 11 20.96 15.49 1.03
N GLU A 12 19.88 15.99 0.42
CA GLU A 12 18.65 16.35 1.15
C GLU A 12 18.07 15.14 1.89
N PHE A 13 18.03 13.97 1.26
CA PHE A 13 17.57 12.74 1.91
C PHE A 13 18.48 12.35 3.08
N LYS A 14 19.80 12.39 2.87
CA LYS A 14 20.78 12.08 3.92
C LYS A 14 20.68 13.03 5.11
N ASP A 15 20.51 14.32 4.84
CA ASP A 15 20.32 15.34 5.88
C ASP A 15 19.02 15.12 6.65
N TRP A 16 17.91 14.87 5.94
CA TRP A 16 16.62 14.52 6.56
C TRP A 16 16.71 13.27 7.44
N CYS A 17 17.43 12.24 7.00
CA CYS A 17 17.71 11.06 7.82
C CYS A 17 18.55 11.42 9.05
N GLY A 18 19.60 12.24 8.88
CA GLY A 18 20.48 12.68 9.96
C GLY A 18 19.74 13.44 11.07
N GLN A 19 18.89 14.40 10.69
CA GLN A 19 18.06 15.16 11.62
C GLN A 19 17.12 14.26 12.44
N ARG A 20 16.69 13.14 11.88
CA ARG A 20 15.78 12.17 12.52
C ARG A 20 16.49 10.97 13.14
N LYS A 21 17.83 10.96 13.16
CA LYS A 21 18.66 9.84 13.63
C LYS A 21 18.32 8.50 12.93
N LEU A 22 17.92 8.58 11.66
CA LEU A 22 17.63 7.43 10.81
C LEU A 22 18.85 7.07 9.96
N LYS A 23 18.99 5.79 9.63
CA LYS A 23 20.03 5.32 8.73
C LYS A 23 19.63 5.59 7.28
N ALA A 24 20.40 6.45 6.60
CA ALA A 24 20.15 6.79 5.19
C ALA A 24 20.58 5.69 4.21
N PHE A 25 21.54 4.85 4.60
CA PHE A 25 22.05 3.76 3.76
C PHE A 25 22.58 2.59 4.63
N PRO A 26 22.16 1.34 4.38
CA PRO A 26 21.00 0.96 3.58
C PRO A 26 19.71 1.47 4.23
N ALA A 27 18.86 2.13 3.46
CA ALA A 27 17.60 2.66 3.96
C ALA A 27 16.59 1.53 4.17
N HIS A 28 15.92 1.52 5.32
CA HIS A 28 14.77 0.64 5.54
C HIS A 28 13.58 1.13 4.69
N PRO A 29 12.72 0.24 4.16
CA PRO A 29 11.57 0.63 3.35
C PRO A 29 10.64 1.63 4.06
N TRP A 30 10.46 1.44 5.37
CA TRP A 30 9.79 2.43 6.24
C TRP A 30 10.40 3.82 6.09
N THR A 31 11.73 3.95 6.23
CA THR A 31 12.43 5.24 6.18
C THR A 31 12.13 5.97 4.89
N LEU A 32 12.09 5.22 3.79
CA LEU A 32 11.74 5.75 2.49
C LEU A 32 10.27 6.17 2.42
N SER A 33 9.32 5.33 2.86
CA SER A 33 7.90 5.69 2.93
C SER A 33 7.65 6.95 3.77
N ALA A 34 8.29 7.06 4.93
CA ALA A 34 8.20 8.23 5.80
C ALA A 34 8.75 9.50 5.13
N TYR A 35 9.85 9.35 4.37
CA TYR A 35 10.41 10.46 3.59
C TYR A 35 9.46 10.91 2.48
N ILE A 36 8.79 9.98 1.79
CA ILE A 36 7.82 10.31 0.73
C ILE A 36 6.64 11.09 1.32
N VAL A 37 6.09 10.66 2.46
CA VAL A 37 4.99 11.37 3.14
C VAL A 37 5.45 12.76 3.57
N TRP A 38 6.67 12.90 4.07
CA TRP A 38 7.23 14.22 4.40
C TRP A 38 7.37 15.09 3.14
N LEU A 39 7.82 14.54 2.01
CA LEU A 39 7.95 15.29 0.77
C LEU A 39 6.59 15.68 0.17
N GLU A 40 5.54 14.89 0.35
CA GLU A 40 4.18 15.20 -0.10
C GLU A 40 3.72 16.58 0.40
N ALA A 41 4.03 16.90 1.66
CA ALA A 41 3.67 18.18 2.28
C ALA A 41 4.49 19.38 1.75
N HIS A 42 5.71 19.15 1.25
CA HIS A 42 6.66 20.23 0.95
C HIS A 42 6.91 20.45 -0.56
N ARG A 43 6.53 19.51 -1.44
CA ARG A 43 6.91 19.50 -2.87
C ARG A 43 5.81 18.95 -3.79
N ARG A 44 5.95 19.26 -5.09
CA ARG A 44 5.07 18.75 -6.17
C ARG A 44 5.33 17.25 -6.43
N TYR A 45 4.28 16.50 -6.77
CA TYR A 45 4.32 15.04 -6.99
C TYR A 45 5.35 14.60 -8.03
N ARG A 46 5.45 15.32 -9.15
CA ARG A 46 6.39 15.01 -10.24
C ARG A 46 7.86 15.02 -9.78
N THR A 47 8.16 15.73 -8.69
CA THR A 47 9.50 15.79 -8.10
C THR A 47 9.77 14.62 -7.14
N LEU A 48 8.74 13.90 -6.68
CA LEU A 48 8.86 12.72 -5.80
C LEU A 48 9.48 11.54 -6.54
N HIS A 49 8.90 11.16 -7.69
CA HIS A 49 9.39 10.06 -8.51
C HIS A 49 10.85 10.24 -8.91
N LYS A 50 11.23 11.46 -9.35
CA LYS A 50 12.63 11.78 -9.67
C LYS A 50 13.58 11.62 -8.49
N ARG A 51 13.15 12.00 -7.28
CA ARG A 51 13.92 11.83 -6.03
C ARG A 51 14.06 10.36 -5.67
N MET A 52 12.99 9.60 -5.86
CA MET A 52 12.98 8.16 -5.62
C MET A 52 13.98 7.45 -6.53
N ASP A 53 13.96 7.74 -7.83
CA ASP A 53 14.91 7.18 -8.79
C ASP A 53 16.37 7.46 -8.42
N VAL A 54 16.64 8.62 -7.82
CA VAL A 54 17.99 8.96 -7.36
C VAL A 54 18.38 8.10 -6.16
N ILE A 55 17.50 7.96 -5.17
CA ILE A 55 17.75 7.13 -3.98
C ILE A 55 17.90 5.66 -4.38
N ALA A 56 17.02 5.14 -5.24
CA ALA A 56 17.07 3.78 -5.77
C ALA A 56 18.40 3.52 -6.49
N ARG A 57 18.83 4.45 -7.36
CA ARG A 57 20.12 4.33 -8.06
C ARG A 57 21.32 4.27 -7.12
N VAL A 58 21.30 5.01 -6.01
CA VAL A 58 22.37 4.93 -5.00
C VAL A 58 22.43 3.54 -4.38
N HIS A 59 21.28 2.95 -4.06
CA HIS A 59 21.20 1.61 -3.47
C HIS A 59 21.62 0.51 -4.45
N ILE A 60 21.14 0.59 -5.70
CA ILE A 60 21.51 -0.32 -6.79
C ILE A 60 23.01 -0.27 -7.06
N ARG A 61 23.59 0.95 -7.12
CA ARG A 61 25.04 1.11 -7.35
C ARG A 61 25.89 0.49 -6.23
N ALA A 62 25.36 0.42 -5.03
CA ALA A 62 26.01 -0.21 -3.89
C ALA A 62 25.67 -1.71 -3.77
N CYS A 63 25.00 -2.31 -4.77
CA CYS A 63 24.57 -3.70 -4.81
C CYS A 63 23.67 -4.11 -3.63
N VAL A 64 22.91 -3.15 -3.07
CA VAL A 64 21.92 -3.41 -2.02
C VAL A 64 20.52 -3.42 -2.62
N HIS A 65 19.62 -4.19 -1.99
CA HIS A 65 18.19 -4.18 -2.34
C HIS A 65 17.65 -2.75 -2.43
N SER A 66 16.97 -2.44 -3.53
CA SER A 66 16.41 -1.10 -3.75
C SER A 66 15.14 -0.97 -2.92
N PRO A 67 15.06 0.00 -1.99
CA PRO A 67 13.89 0.14 -1.11
C PRO A 67 12.62 0.59 -1.87
N ASP A 68 12.73 0.98 -3.14
CA ASP A 68 11.61 1.34 -4.02
C ASP A 68 10.76 0.14 -4.47
N GLN A 69 11.35 -1.07 -4.51
CA GLN A 69 10.64 -2.28 -4.95
C GLN A 69 9.70 -2.86 -3.90
N GLU A 70 9.77 -2.34 -2.68
CA GLU A 70 9.07 -2.84 -1.50
C GLU A 70 7.60 -2.41 -1.50
N ASP A 71 6.72 -3.33 -1.12
CA ASP A 71 5.26 -3.11 -1.15
C ASP A 71 4.83 -1.92 -0.30
N LEU A 72 5.53 -1.67 0.81
CA LEU A 72 5.24 -0.54 1.69
C LEU A 72 5.41 0.80 0.98
N VAL A 73 6.45 0.93 0.15
CA VAL A 73 6.73 2.15 -0.61
C VAL A 73 5.69 2.32 -1.72
N LYS A 74 5.38 1.25 -2.46
CA LYS A 74 4.34 1.23 -3.51
C LYS A 74 2.97 1.65 -2.96
N ARG A 75 2.51 1.02 -1.88
CA ARG A 75 1.25 1.37 -1.20
C ARG A 75 1.23 2.82 -0.72
N THR A 76 2.37 3.35 -0.28
CA THR A 76 2.48 4.75 0.13
C THR A 76 2.28 5.69 -1.05
N LEU A 77 2.91 5.41 -2.19
CA LEU A 77 2.75 6.19 -3.42
C LEU A 77 1.31 6.13 -3.93
N GLU A 78 0.71 4.94 -3.97
CA GLU A 78 -0.70 4.74 -4.35
C GLU A 78 -1.64 5.54 -3.43
N ALA A 79 -1.41 5.52 -2.12
CA ALA A 79 -2.21 6.30 -1.17
C ALA A 79 -2.10 7.81 -1.40
N ILE A 80 -0.89 8.30 -1.73
CA ILE A 80 -0.66 9.72 -2.05
C ILE A 80 -1.36 10.10 -3.35
N GLU A 81 -1.28 9.25 -4.36
CA GLU A 81 -1.94 9.45 -5.65
C GLU A 81 -3.46 9.46 -5.48
N ALA A 82 -4.01 8.50 -4.74
CA ALA A 82 -5.43 8.44 -4.41
C ALA A 82 -5.91 9.68 -3.65
N ARG A 83 -5.13 10.17 -2.67
CA ARG A 83 -5.43 11.43 -1.96
C ARG A 83 -5.47 12.63 -2.88
N ARG A 84 -4.51 12.73 -3.82
CA ARG A 84 -4.47 13.84 -4.79
C ARG A 84 -5.63 13.76 -5.78
N ALA A 85 -5.98 12.56 -6.23
CA ALA A 85 -7.10 12.34 -7.15
C ALA A 85 -8.46 12.61 -6.48
N ALA A 86 -8.62 12.26 -5.20
CA ALA A 86 -9.84 12.52 -4.43
C ALA A 86 -10.07 14.01 -4.14
N GLY A 87 -9.04 14.86 -4.29
CA GLY A 87 -9.08 16.28 -3.95
C GLY A 87 -9.08 16.53 -2.45
N PRO A 88 -9.25 17.80 -2.00
CA PRO A 88 -9.40 18.10 -0.59
C PRO A 88 -10.52 17.24 0.00
N HIS A 89 -10.20 16.48 1.05
CA HIS A 89 -11.18 15.64 1.75
C HIS A 89 -12.41 16.53 2.03
N LYS A 90 -13.61 16.07 1.66
CA LYS A 90 -14.83 16.67 2.19
C LYS A 90 -14.73 16.47 3.69
N SER A 91 -14.21 17.47 4.39
CA SER A 91 -13.92 17.43 5.82
C SER A 91 -15.14 16.82 6.47
N PHE A 92 -14.92 15.76 7.25
CA PHE A 92 -15.98 15.12 8.01
C PHE A 92 -16.68 16.21 8.79
N THR A 93 -17.85 16.62 8.30
CA THR A 93 -18.66 17.58 9.02
C THR A 93 -19.37 16.76 10.06
N GLY A 94 -19.54 17.24 11.30
CA GLY A 94 -20.28 16.47 12.32
C GLY A 94 -21.68 15.98 11.84
N LYS A 95 -22.19 16.56 10.75
CA LYS A 95 -23.38 16.14 10.00
C LYS A 95 -23.27 14.74 9.37
N ASP A 96 -22.07 14.26 9.05
CA ASP A 96 -21.79 12.91 8.56
C ASP A 96 -22.09 11.82 9.61
N LEU A 97 -22.18 12.17 10.90
CA LEU A 97 -22.62 11.24 11.96
C LEU A 97 -24.13 11.01 11.95
N LEU A 98 -24.90 12.03 11.54
CA LEU A 98 -26.36 12.03 11.62
C LEU A 98 -27.01 11.38 10.40
N GLU A 99 -26.30 11.35 9.27
CA GLU A 99 -26.77 10.67 8.07
C GLU A 99 -26.23 9.23 8.03
N PRO A 100 -27.07 8.20 8.28
CA PRO A 100 -26.65 6.83 8.01
C PRO A 100 -26.39 6.74 6.51
N LYS A 101 -25.10 6.73 6.15
CA LYS A 101 -24.66 6.55 4.77
C LYS A 101 -25.25 5.23 4.32
N LYS A 102 -26.31 5.26 3.51
CA LYS A 102 -26.96 4.09 2.93
C LYS A 102 -25.92 3.40 2.04
N ARG A 103 -25.05 2.60 2.65
CA ARG A 103 -24.20 1.66 1.94
C ARG A 103 -25.18 0.74 1.26
N LYS A 104 -25.42 0.97 -0.03
CA LYS A 104 -26.00 -0.04 -0.89
C LYS A 104 -24.99 -1.17 -0.86
N LEU A 105 -25.12 -2.06 0.12
CA LEU A 105 -24.58 -3.40 0.05
C LEU A 105 -25.13 -3.90 -1.28
N LYS A 106 -24.28 -3.92 -2.32
CA LYS A 106 -24.56 -4.74 -3.48
C LYS A 106 -24.56 -6.14 -2.91
N LEU A 107 -25.74 -6.62 -2.52
CA LEU A 107 -25.96 -8.01 -2.26
C LEU A 107 -25.44 -8.69 -3.52
N ALA A 108 -24.33 -9.42 -3.39
CA ALA A 108 -23.73 -10.08 -4.52
C ALA A 108 -24.76 -11.06 -5.06
N GLU A 109 -25.49 -10.63 -6.09
CA GLU A 109 -26.27 -11.50 -6.96
C GLU A 109 -25.27 -12.41 -7.65
N LYS A 110 -25.03 -13.56 -7.02
CA LYS A 110 -24.41 -14.81 -7.50
C LYS A 110 -23.52 -15.43 -6.41
N ALA A 111 -24.16 -15.85 -5.32
CA ALA A 111 -23.83 -17.15 -4.77
C ALA A 111 -24.93 -18.10 -5.25
N GLU A 112 -24.68 -18.81 -6.35
CA GLU A 112 -25.33 -20.09 -6.55
C GLU A 112 -25.21 -20.84 -5.23
N LYS A 113 -26.35 -21.14 -4.61
CA LYS A 113 -26.41 -21.99 -3.44
C LYS A 113 -25.80 -23.31 -3.86
N LYS A 114 -24.51 -23.55 -3.58
CA LYS A 114 -24.00 -24.92 -3.45
C LYS A 114 -24.89 -25.53 -2.39
N LYS A 115 -25.86 -26.35 -2.80
CA LYS A 115 -26.67 -27.16 -1.91
C LYS A 115 -25.65 -28.02 -1.17
N LEU A 116 -25.34 -27.68 0.08
CA LEU A 116 -24.66 -28.62 0.96
C LEU A 116 -25.62 -29.81 1.09
N SER A 117 -25.31 -30.90 0.39
CA SER A 117 -26.00 -32.17 0.56
C SER A 117 -25.59 -32.75 1.91
N HIS A 118 -26.19 -32.25 2.99
CA HIS A 118 -25.99 -32.75 4.35
C HIS A 118 -26.91 -33.92 4.71
N LEU A 119 -27.42 -34.67 3.74
CA LEU A 119 -28.09 -35.93 4.02
C LEU A 119 -27.07 -37.06 3.83
N PRO A 120 -26.62 -37.74 4.90
CA PRO A 120 -25.86 -38.97 4.74
C PRO A 120 -26.72 -39.98 3.97
N ARG A 121 -26.13 -40.70 3.02
CA ARG A 121 -26.81 -41.80 2.32
C ARG A 121 -27.18 -42.86 3.36
N LEU A 122 -28.48 -43.01 3.63
CA LEU A 122 -29.00 -44.14 4.39
C LEU A 122 -28.61 -45.42 3.63
N VAL A 123 -27.64 -46.16 4.17
CA VAL A 123 -27.32 -47.50 3.70
C VAL A 123 -28.48 -48.40 4.12
N SER A 124 -29.20 -48.97 3.16
CA SER A 124 -30.13 -50.06 3.45
C SER A 124 -29.31 -51.24 4.01
N LYS A 125 -29.64 -51.69 5.22
CA LYS A 125 -29.03 -52.90 5.80
C LYS A 125 -29.36 -54.09 4.88
N ARG A 126 -28.34 -54.86 4.50
CA ARG A 126 -28.50 -56.18 3.87
C ARG A 126 -29.26 -57.11 4.84
N PRO A 127 -30.31 -57.83 4.41
CA PRO A 127 -30.84 -58.93 5.21
C PRO A 127 -29.78 -60.02 5.33
N GLN A 128 -29.56 -60.51 6.55
CA GLN A 128 -28.69 -61.67 6.82
C GLN A 128 -29.46 -62.94 6.43
N PRO A 129 -28.81 -63.96 5.85
CA PRO A 129 -29.45 -65.24 5.61
C PRO A 129 -29.71 -65.97 6.93
N GLU A 130 -30.90 -66.55 7.07
CA GLU A 130 -31.24 -67.45 8.17
C GLU A 130 -30.46 -68.77 8.03
N ILE A 131 -29.98 -69.29 9.17
CA ILE A 131 -29.31 -70.60 9.31
C ILE A 131 -30.37 -71.64 9.61
#